data_AF-A0AAX3IRX5-F1
#
_entry.id   AF-A0AAX3IRX5-F1
#
_cell.length_a   1.000
_cell.length_b   1.000
_cell.length_c   1.000
_cell.angle_alpha   90.00
_cell.angle_beta   90.00
_cell.angle_gamma   90.00
#
_symmetry.space_group_name_H-M   'P 1'
#
loop_
_entity.id
_entity.type
_entity.pdbx_description
1 polymer ?
#
loop_
_entity_poly.entity_id
_entity_poly.type
_entity_poly.pdbx_seq_one_letter_code
_entity_poly.pdbx_strand_id
1 'polypeptide(L)'
;MMSLVIAIPNFDLRIYSPLKEANIVNYQKEILHIIRIGKLQEIVAGVPVLPADKFQPSRPVLINLKTKDILGELPEEMLYIQRFSDVSNNFSYPKRKNFNELQISGPFQVYLGNGENSYALYFISYVNPQREMFNYLFDRPMILIFLILLITTPLLW
;
A
#
# COMPACT_ATOMS: atom_id res chain seq x y z
N MET A 1 -26.51 31.26 3.74
CA MET A 1 -25.14 30.84 3.40
C MET A 1 -25.08 29.33 3.49
N MET A 2 -25.39 28.63 2.40
CA MET A 2 -25.45 27.17 2.35
C MET A 2 -24.04 26.65 2.14
N SER A 3 -23.40 26.09 3.18
CA SER A 3 -22.08 25.46 3.03
C SER A 3 -22.24 24.18 2.22
N LEU A 4 -21.70 24.16 1.02
CA LEU A 4 -21.66 22.97 0.18
C LEU A 4 -20.54 22.06 0.69
N VAL A 5 -20.90 21.08 1.52
CA VAL A 5 -19.97 20.02 1.95
C VAL A 5 -19.79 19.08 0.77
N ILE A 6 -18.70 19.26 0.00
CA ILE A 6 -18.31 18.34 -1.06
C ILE A 6 -17.66 17.12 -0.40
N ALA A 7 -18.43 16.06 -0.18
CA ALA A 7 -17.90 14.76 0.19
C ALA A 7 -17.25 14.12 -1.05
N ILE A 8 -15.92 14.15 -1.15
CA ILE A 8 -15.22 13.51 -2.27
C ILE A 8 -14.83 12.07 -1.90
N PRO A 9 -15.55 11.02 -2.35
CA PRO A 9 -15.49 9.70 -1.72
C PRO A 9 -14.22 8.88 -2.03
N ASN A 10 -13.51 9.22 -3.11
CA ASN A 10 -12.43 8.38 -3.66
C ASN A 10 -11.02 8.94 -3.44
N PHE A 11 -10.89 10.00 -2.64
CA PHE A 11 -9.62 10.70 -2.40
C PHE A 11 -8.88 10.20 -1.17
N ASP A 12 -9.56 9.45 -0.32
CA ASP A 12 -9.00 9.03 0.94
C ASP A 12 -8.37 7.64 0.83
N LEU A 13 -7.09 7.58 0.43
CA LEU A 13 -6.31 6.33 0.48
C LEU A 13 -6.09 5.82 1.92
N ARG A 14 -6.61 6.50 2.95
CA ARG A 14 -6.72 5.97 4.31
C ARG A 14 -7.81 4.90 4.44
N ILE A 15 -8.69 4.75 3.45
CA ILE A 15 -9.64 3.63 3.38
C ILE A 15 -9.01 2.42 2.68
N TYR A 16 -9.45 1.22 3.05
CA TYR A 16 -9.02 -0.01 2.40
C TYR A 16 -9.55 -0.05 0.96
N SER A 17 -8.66 0.21 0.01
CA SER A 17 -9.00 0.33 -1.41
C SER A 17 -8.52 -0.91 -2.16
N PRO A 18 -9.34 -1.55 -3.01
CA PRO A 18 -8.89 -2.67 -3.84
C PRO A 18 -7.72 -2.26 -4.75
N LEU A 19 -6.77 -3.16 -4.97
CA LEU A 19 -5.73 -2.93 -5.97
C LEU A 19 -6.32 -2.98 -7.38
N LYS A 20 -5.98 -1.98 -8.19
CA LYS A 20 -6.29 -1.97 -9.62
C LYS A 20 -5.50 -3.07 -10.34
N GLU A 21 -6.05 -3.66 -11.40
CA GLU A 21 -5.41 -4.75 -12.16
C GLU A 21 -3.99 -4.42 -12.61
N ALA A 22 -3.76 -3.21 -13.14
CA ALA A 22 -2.42 -2.77 -13.54
C ALA A 22 -1.40 -2.80 -12.38
N ASN A 23 -1.84 -2.47 -11.16
CA ASN A 23 -1.00 -2.54 -9.97
C ASN A 23 -0.75 -3.98 -9.54
N ILE A 24 -1.74 -4.87 -9.66
CA ILE A 24 -1.59 -6.30 -9.34
C ILE A 24 -0.51 -6.92 -10.22
N VAL A 25 -0.49 -6.63 -11.52
CA VAL A 25 0.55 -7.12 -12.43
C VAL A 25 1.94 -6.62 -12.02
N ASN A 26 2.06 -5.36 -11.58
CA ASN A 26 3.32 -4.82 -11.10
C ASN A 26 3.80 -5.53 -9.82
N TYR A 27 2.89 -5.78 -8.86
CA TYR A 27 3.23 -6.56 -7.67
C TYR A 27 3.60 -8.00 -8.00
N GLN A 28 2.94 -8.65 -8.97
CA GLN A 28 3.33 -9.99 -9.40
C GLN A 28 4.73 -10.03 -9.99
N LYS A 29 5.11 -9.04 -10.80
CA LYS A 29 6.48 -8.90 -11.31
C LYS A 29 7.48 -8.69 -10.17
N GLU A 30 7.12 -7.87 -9.20
CA GLU A 30 7.94 -7.63 -8.01
C GLU A 30 8.11 -8.91 -7.17
N ILE A 31 7.04 -9.67 -6.96
CA ILE A 31 7.08 -10.97 -6.26
C ILE A 31 8.06 -11.93 -6.95
N LEU A 32 7.99 -12.03 -8.29
CA LEU A 32 8.93 -12.86 -9.05
C LEU A 32 10.37 -12.37 -8.93
N HIS A 33 10.58 -11.05 -8.89
CA HIS A 33 11.90 -10.44 -8.69
C HIS A 33 12.47 -10.78 -7.31
N ILE A 34 11.72 -10.53 -6.23
CA ILE A 34 12.19 -10.78 -4.85
C ILE A 34 12.42 -12.27 -4.57
N ILE A 35 11.65 -13.17 -5.20
CA ILE A 35 11.88 -14.62 -5.13
C ILE A 35 13.20 -14.97 -5.81
N ARG A 36 13.45 -14.41 -7.00
CA ARG A 36 14.67 -14.70 -7.78
C ARG A 36 15.94 -14.25 -7.07
N ILE A 37 15.92 -13.09 -6.42
CA ILE A 37 17.09 -12.55 -5.71
C ILE A 37 17.27 -13.14 -4.30
N GLY A 38 16.35 -14.01 -3.85
CA GLY A 38 16.46 -14.66 -2.54
C GLY A 38 16.01 -13.80 -1.35
N LYS A 39 15.33 -12.66 -1.59
CA LYS A 39 15.02 -11.69 -0.52
C LYS A 39 14.06 -12.25 0.53
N LEU A 40 13.13 -13.12 0.10
CA LEU A 40 12.20 -13.76 1.02
C LEU A 40 12.91 -14.75 1.96
N GLN A 41 13.97 -15.41 1.50
CA GLN A 41 14.78 -16.31 2.31
C GLN A 41 15.61 -15.53 3.34
N GLU A 42 16.15 -14.36 2.98
CA GLU A 42 16.82 -13.46 3.93
C GLU A 42 15.89 -13.04 5.07
N ILE A 43 14.65 -12.66 4.75
CA ILE A 43 13.65 -12.27 5.75
C ILE A 43 13.33 -13.43 6.70
N VAL A 44 13.11 -14.63 6.16
CA VAL A 44 12.85 -15.83 6.97
C VAL A 44 14.07 -16.21 7.83
N ALA A 45 15.28 -15.94 7.36
CA ALA A 45 16.51 -16.14 8.13
C ALA A 45 16.72 -15.10 9.25
N GLY A 46 15.82 -14.11 9.38
CA GLY A 46 15.89 -13.08 10.43
C GLY A 46 16.92 -11.99 10.15
N VAL A 47 17.30 -11.78 8.88
CA VAL A 47 18.20 -10.68 8.53
C VAL A 47 17.52 -9.35 8.90
N PRO A 48 18.16 -8.49 9.73
CA PRO A 48 17.56 -7.25 10.16
C PRO A 48 17.40 -6.26 9.00
N VAL A 49 16.30 -5.52 9.02
CA VAL A 49 16.03 -4.44 8.06
C VAL A 49 16.94 -3.26 8.37
N LEU A 50 17.75 -2.83 7.40
CA LEU A 50 18.63 -1.68 7.59
C LEU A 50 17.84 -0.37 7.48
N PRO A 51 18.29 0.73 8.12
CA PRO A 51 17.66 2.04 7.96
C PRO A 51 17.56 2.50 6.49
N ALA A 52 18.51 2.10 5.65
CA ALA A 52 18.47 2.36 4.21
C ALA A 52 17.34 1.60 3.48
N ASP A 53 16.93 0.45 4.01
CA ASP A 53 15.86 -0.39 3.45
C ASP A 53 14.47 0.17 3.79
N LYS A 54 14.35 0.99 4.83
CA LYS A 54 13.08 1.58 5.28
C LYS A 54 12.32 2.27 4.15
N PHE A 55 13.05 3.05 3.34
CA PHE A 55 12.48 3.87 2.26
C PHE A 55 12.51 3.18 0.89
N GLN A 56 12.90 1.90 0.82
CA GLN A 56 12.81 1.16 -0.43
C GLN A 56 11.34 1.07 -0.87
N PRO A 57 11.07 1.33 -2.16
CA PRO A 57 9.74 1.13 -2.69
C PRO A 57 9.39 -0.36 -2.62
N SER A 58 8.18 -0.69 -2.14
CA SER A 58 7.70 -2.07 -2.07
C SER A 58 8.62 -2.98 -1.25
N ARG A 59 9.01 -2.58 -0.04
CA ARG A 59 9.74 -3.46 0.87
C ARG A 59 8.85 -4.65 1.26
N PRO A 60 9.31 -5.90 1.06
CA PRO A 60 8.51 -7.08 1.40
C PRO A 60 8.52 -7.34 2.91
N VAL A 61 7.34 -7.68 3.43
CA VAL A 61 7.12 -8.15 4.81
C VAL A 61 6.28 -9.41 4.77
N LEU A 62 6.66 -10.41 5.56
CA LEU A 62 5.97 -11.69 5.60
C LEU A 62 5.19 -11.82 6.91
N ILE A 63 4.01 -12.42 6.83
CA ILE A 63 3.27 -12.89 8.00
C ILE A 63 3.10 -14.40 7.85
N ASN A 64 3.59 -15.16 8.82
CA ASN A 64 3.40 -16.60 8.85
C ASN A 64 1.90 -16.92 9.04
N LEU A 65 1.32 -17.71 8.14
CA LEU A 65 -0.12 -18.00 8.21
C LEU A 65 -0.50 -18.88 9.41
N LYS A 66 0.44 -19.67 9.94
CA LYS A 66 0.24 -20.56 11.08
C LYS A 66 0.49 -19.84 12.41
N THR A 67 1.66 -19.22 12.57
CA THR A 67 2.07 -18.62 13.86
C THR A 67 1.62 -17.16 14.01
N LYS A 68 1.26 -16.49 12.90
CA LYS A 68 0.98 -15.04 12.84
C LYS A 68 2.18 -14.15 13.15
N ASP A 69 3.37 -14.71 13.21
CA ASP A 69 4.60 -13.94 13.35
C ASP A 69 4.83 -13.08 12.12
N ILE A 70 5.23 -11.84 12.34
CA ILE A 70 5.61 -10.88 11.31
C ILE A 70 7.14 -10.97 11.16
N LEU A 71 7.60 -10.93 9.92
CA LEU A 71 9.01 -11.03 9.57
C LEU A 71 9.36 -9.91 8.58
N GLY A 72 10.50 -9.24 8.81
CA GLY A 72 10.99 -8.16 7.96
C GLY A 72 10.31 -6.81 8.21
N GLU A 73 9.62 -6.66 9.33
CA GLU A 73 9.02 -5.42 9.81
C GLU A 73 10.00 -4.54 10.57
N LEU A 74 9.69 -3.24 10.61
CA LEU A 74 10.26 -2.33 11.61
C LEU A 74 9.34 -2.26 12.84
N PRO A 75 9.87 -2.04 14.06
CA PRO A 75 9.06 -2.00 15.28
C PRO A 75 7.90 -0.99 15.22
N GLU A 76 8.12 0.14 14.56
CA GLU A 76 7.14 1.21 14.35
C GLU A 76 6.01 0.85 13.37
N GLU A 77 6.19 -0.18 12.55
CA GLU A 77 5.24 -0.60 11.51
C GLU A 77 4.35 -1.74 11.97
N MET A 78 4.80 -2.52 12.96
CA MET A 78 4.17 -3.75 13.43
C MET A 78 2.67 -3.58 13.69
N LEU A 79 2.28 -2.52 14.41
CA LEU A 79 0.88 -2.23 14.72
C LEU A 79 0.03 -2.00 13.46
N TYR A 80 0.58 -1.31 12.46
CA TYR A 80 -0.14 -1.01 11.21
C TYR A 80 -0.27 -2.24 10.34
N ILE A 81 0.78 -3.07 10.28
CA ILE A 81 0.79 -4.35 9.55
C ILE A 81 -0.27 -5.29 10.12
N GLN A 82 -0.32 -5.47 11.44
CA GLN A 82 -1.33 -6.30 12.11
C GLN A 82 -2.76 -5.82 11.79
N ARG A 83 -3.03 -4.52 12.02
CA ARG A 83 -4.34 -3.91 11.70
C ARG A 83 -4.71 -4.05 10.23
N PHE A 84 -3.73 -4.01 9.34
CA PHE A 84 -3.99 -4.21 7.92
C PHE A 84 -4.33 -5.66 7.62
N SER A 85 -3.54 -6.62 8.13
CA SER A 85 -3.73 -8.05 7.89
C SER A 85 -5.03 -8.59 8.45
N ASP A 86 -5.51 -8.05 9.58
CA ASP A 86 -6.77 -8.47 10.20
C ASP A 86 -7.99 -8.15 9.30
N VAL A 87 -7.92 -7.04 8.57
CA VAL A 87 -9.00 -6.57 7.68
C VAL A 87 -8.81 -7.06 6.24
N SER A 88 -7.56 -7.23 5.82
CA SER A 88 -7.16 -7.62 4.46
C SER A 88 -6.51 -8.99 4.47
N ASN A 89 -7.32 -10.03 4.74
CA ASN A 89 -6.87 -11.43 4.78
C ASN A 89 -7.27 -12.24 3.54
N ASN A 90 -7.95 -11.63 2.57
CA ASN A 90 -8.41 -12.30 1.36
C ASN A 90 -7.40 -12.12 0.22
N PHE A 91 -6.73 -13.21 -0.17
CA PHE A 91 -5.72 -13.24 -1.23
C PHE A 91 -6.28 -12.99 -2.64
N SER A 92 -7.57 -13.27 -2.86
CA SER A 92 -8.22 -13.04 -4.16
C SER A 92 -8.50 -11.55 -4.42
N TYR A 93 -8.56 -10.75 -3.36
CA TYR A 93 -8.87 -9.33 -3.42
C TYR A 93 -7.86 -8.51 -2.62
N PRO A 94 -6.60 -8.44 -3.07
CA PRO A 94 -5.59 -7.66 -2.38
C PRO A 94 -5.97 -6.19 -2.38
N LYS A 95 -5.76 -5.55 -1.24
CA LYS A 95 -6.10 -4.16 -0.99
C LYS A 95 -4.84 -3.34 -0.77
N ARG A 96 -5.04 -2.04 -0.69
CA ARG A 96 -4.07 -1.04 -0.29
C ARG A 96 -4.69 -0.08 0.71
N LYS A 97 -3.87 0.38 1.66
CA LYS A 97 -4.24 1.44 2.59
C LYS A 97 -3.02 2.23 3.02
N ASN A 98 -3.18 3.54 3.16
CA ASN A 98 -2.20 4.44 3.76
C ASN A 98 -2.52 4.64 5.24
N PHE A 99 -1.53 4.38 6.10
CA PHE A 99 -1.49 4.73 7.51
C PHE A 99 -0.54 5.92 7.67
N ASN A 100 -1.08 7.14 7.64
CA ASN A 100 -0.28 8.36 7.52
C ASN A 100 0.62 8.30 6.27
N GLU A 101 1.94 8.18 6.44
CA GLU A 101 2.93 8.08 5.37
C GLU A 101 3.25 6.61 5.00
N LEU A 102 2.75 5.63 5.75
CA LEU A 102 3.02 4.21 5.54
C LEU A 102 1.93 3.59 4.65
N GLN A 103 2.25 3.25 3.42
CA GLN A 103 1.35 2.51 2.53
C GLN A 103 1.61 1.01 2.64
N ILE A 104 0.55 0.25 2.90
CA ILE A 104 0.59 -1.22 2.93
C ILE A 104 -0.27 -1.76 1.79
N SER A 105 0.26 -2.70 1.01
CA SER A 105 -0.44 -3.38 -0.08
C SER A 105 -0.34 -4.90 0.05
N GLY A 106 -1.46 -5.60 -0.12
CA GLY A 106 -1.54 -7.05 0.03
C GLY A 106 -2.94 -7.52 0.43
N PRO A 107 -3.12 -8.81 0.76
CA PRO A 107 -2.09 -9.83 0.92
C PRO A 107 -1.79 -10.56 -0.39
N PHE A 108 -0.57 -11.06 -0.54
CA PHE A 108 -0.17 -11.97 -1.60
C PHE A 108 0.30 -13.28 -0.98
N GLN A 109 -0.16 -14.43 -1.47
CA GLN A 109 0.26 -15.71 -0.91
C GLN A 109 1.59 -16.15 -1.53
N VAL A 110 2.55 -16.51 -0.69
CA VAL A 110 3.84 -17.07 -1.12
C VAL A 110 4.16 -18.35 -0.34
N TYR A 111 4.85 -19.27 -1.01
CA TYR A 111 5.30 -20.53 -0.44
C TYR A 111 6.82 -20.54 -0.44
N LEU A 112 7.41 -20.78 0.74
CA LEU A 112 8.86 -20.81 0.94
C LEU A 112 9.30 -22.21 1.36
N GLY A 113 10.45 -22.64 0.82
CA GLY A 113 10.93 -24.03 0.92
C GLY A 113 10.17 -24.97 -0.01
N ASN A 114 10.12 -26.26 0.33
CA ASN A 114 9.38 -27.28 -0.43
C ASN A 114 7.84 -27.19 -0.26
N GLY A 115 7.30 -25.99 0.04
CA GLY A 115 5.87 -25.75 0.23
C GLY A 115 5.34 -25.94 1.65
N GLU A 116 6.20 -26.25 2.63
CA GLU A 116 5.78 -26.54 4.01
C GLU A 116 5.32 -25.28 4.79
N ASN A 117 5.88 -24.12 4.43
CA ASN A 117 5.61 -22.85 5.09
C ASN A 117 4.94 -21.88 4.11
N SER A 118 3.69 -21.53 4.43
CA SER A 118 2.90 -20.55 3.68
C SER A 118 2.89 -19.22 4.43
N TYR A 119 3.14 -18.15 3.68
CA TYR A 119 3.22 -16.79 4.20
C TYR A 119 2.28 -15.87 3.43
N ALA A 120 1.68 -14.91 4.14
CA ALA A 120 1.11 -13.73 3.53
C ALA A 120 2.21 -12.68 3.36
N LEU A 121 2.49 -12.34 2.12
CA LEU A 121 3.38 -11.26 1.72
C LEU A 121 2.61 -9.95 1.62
N TYR A 122 3.17 -8.93 2.25
CA TYR A 122 2.73 -7.55 2.15
C TYR A 122 3.89 -6.70 1.65
N PHE A 123 3.55 -5.62 0.95
CA PHE A 123 4.51 -4.63 0.52
C PHE A 123 4.27 -3.33 1.27
N ILE A 124 5.36 -2.79 1.82
CA ILE A 124 5.38 -1.53 2.56
C ILE A 124 6.11 -0.49 1.72
N SER A 125 5.52 0.69 1.61
CA SER A 125 6.13 1.85 0.95
C SER A 125 5.87 3.10 1.77
N TYR A 126 6.89 3.95 1.95
CA TYR A 126 6.69 5.28 2.50
C TYR A 126 6.27 6.24 1.38
N VAL A 127 5.06 6.78 1.50
CA VAL A 127 4.46 7.68 0.52
C VAL A 127 4.15 9.02 1.18
N ASN A 128 4.27 10.11 0.42
CA ASN A 128 3.82 11.42 0.88
C ASN A 128 2.35 11.62 0.48
N PRO A 129 1.39 11.63 1.42
CA PRO A 129 -0.04 11.71 1.08
C PRO A 129 -0.42 13.02 0.39
N GLN A 130 0.28 14.12 0.69
CA GLN A 130 0.01 15.41 0.04
C GLN A 130 0.40 15.33 -1.43
N ARG A 131 1.57 14.78 -1.73
CA ARG A 131 2.02 14.59 -3.12
C ARG A 131 1.09 13.66 -3.89
N GLU A 132 0.62 12.56 -3.29
CA GLU A 132 -0.36 11.67 -3.94
C GLU A 132 -1.67 12.40 -4.27
N MET A 133 -2.16 13.25 -3.37
CA MET A 133 -3.35 14.08 -3.60
C MET A 133 -3.13 15.05 -4.77
N PHE A 134 -2.00 15.75 -4.81
CA PHE A 134 -1.67 16.66 -5.90
C PHE A 134 -1.59 15.90 -7.24
N ASN A 135 -0.83 14.80 -7.31
CA ASN A 135 -0.70 14.00 -8.52
C ASN A 135 -2.08 13.55 -9.03
N TYR A 136 -2.95 13.06 -8.14
CA TYR A 136 -4.30 12.67 -8.50
C TYR A 136 -5.11 13.81 -9.16
N LEU A 137 -4.99 15.04 -8.62
CA LEU A 137 -5.67 16.22 -9.13
C LEU A 137 -5.14 16.57 -10.53
N PHE A 138 -3.83 16.59 -10.70
CA PHE A 138 -3.18 16.91 -11.98
C PHE A 138 -3.40 15.86 -13.06
N ASP A 139 -3.48 14.57 -12.69
CA ASP A 139 -3.77 13.47 -13.61
C ASP A 139 -5.22 13.48 -14.12
N ARG A 140 -6.10 14.32 -13.57
CA ARG A 140 -7.52 14.41 -13.95
C ARG A 140 -7.88 15.83 -14.38
N PRO A 141 -7.68 16.18 -15.67
CA PRO A 141 -7.92 17.53 -16.17
C PRO A 141 -9.36 18.02 -15.94
N MET A 142 -10.36 17.13 -15.93
CA MET A 142 -11.75 17.51 -15.66
C MET A 142 -11.95 18.04 -14.23
N ILE A 143 -11.26 17.48 -13.24
CA ILE A 143 -11.34 17.95 -11.84
C ILE A 143 -10.69 19.31 -11.71
N LEU A 144 -9.54 19.50 -12.37
CA LEU A 144 -8.87 20.80 -12.46
C LEU A 144 -9.78 21.85 -13.10
N ILE A 145 -10.40 21.55 -14.24
CA ILE A 145 -11.32 22.47 -14.92
C ILE A 145 -12.50 22.83 -14.01
N PHE A 146 -13.09 21.84 -13.34
CA PHE A 146 -14.19 22.09 -12.39
C PHE A 146 -13.75 23.00 -11.24
N LEU A 147 -12.56 22.76 -10.67
CA LEU A 147 -12.02 23.53 -9.56
C LEU A 147 -11.67 24.96 -9.98
N ILE A 148 -11.12 25.14 -11.19
CA ILE A 148 -10.89 26.46 -11.80
C ILE A 148 -12.22 27.19 -11.97
N LEU A 149 -13.22 26.55 -12.59
CA LEU A 149 -14.55 27.14 -12.79
C LEU A 149 -15.19 27.55 -11.47
N LEU A 150 -15.06 26.73 -10.42
CA LEU A 150 -15.62 27.00 -9.09
C LEU A 150 -14.95 28.20 -8.40
N ILE A 151 -13.63 28.38 -8.59
CA ILE A 151 -12.89 29.51 -8.02
C ILE A 151 -13.10 30.78 -8.84
N THR A 152 -13.26 30.68 -10.16
CA THR A 152 -13.42 31.86 -11.05
C THR A 152 -14.86 32.33 -11.20
N THR A 153 -15.87 31.49 -10.97
CA THR A 153 -17.29 31.91 -11.04
C THR A 153 -17.64 33.09 -10.12
N PRO A 154 -17.19 33.13 -8.85
CA PRO A 154 -17.43 34.29 -7.99
C PRO A 154 -16.64 35.55 -8.40
N LEU A 155 -15.61 35.44 -9.25
CA LEU A 155 -14.86 36.60 -9.78
C LEU A 155 -15.50 37.21 -11.03
N LEU A 156 -16.48 36.54 -11.63
CA LEU A 156 -17.16 36.96 -12.85
C LEU A 156 -18.47 37.73 -12.59
N TRP A 157 -18.76 38.03 -11.32
CA TRP A 157 -19.89 38.84 -10.84
C TRP A 157 -19.34 40.02 -10.04
#